data_AF-A0A0W1ST94-F1
#
_entry.id   AF-A0A0W1ST94-F1
#
_cell.length_a   1.000
_cell.length_b   1.000
_cell.length_c   1.000
_cell.angle_alpha   90.00
_cell.angle_beta   90.00
_cell.angle_gamma   90.00
#
_symmetry.space_group_name_H-M   'P 1'
#
loop_
_entity.id
_entity.type
_entity.pdbx_description
1 polymer ?
#
loop_
_entity_poly.entity_id
_entity_poly.type
_entity_poly.pdbx_seq_one_letter_code
_entity_poly.pdbx_strand_id
1 'polypeptide(L)' 'MHSNALATAITLYRSGTLTLSQAATRSGFSEDELRVALQRHGVPVREDDAPVTATSTDHSASAD' A
#
# COMPACT_ATOMS: atom_id res chain seq x y z
N MET A 1 -7.85 -19.79 8.07
CA MET A 1 -7.94 -19.68 6.59
C MET A 1 -7.72 -18.22 6.12
N HIS A 2 -6.70 -17.50 6.60
CA HIS A 2 -6.46 -16.09 6.22
C HIS A 2 -5.47 -15.94 5.05
N SER A 3 -4.63 -16.94 4.81
CA SER A 3 -3.61 -16.91 3.75
C SER A 3 -4.19 -16.85 2.33
N ASN A 4 -5.40 -17.39 2.13
CA ASN A 4 -6.02 -17.46 0.81
C ASN A 4 -6.60 -16.09 0.38
N ALA A 5 -7.17 -15.33 1.33
CA ALA A 5 -7.66 -13.98 1.09
C ALA A 5 -6.52 -13.02 0.69
N LEU A 6 -5.39 -13.09 1.40
CA LEU A 6 -4.19 -12.31 1.08
C LEU A 6 -3.63 -12.65 -0.30
N ALA A 7 -3.47 -13.94 -0.63
CA ALA A 7 -3.00 -14.38 -1.93
C ALA A 7 -3.94 -13.92 -3.08
N THR A 8 -5.25 -13.94 -2.83
CA THR A 8 -6.26 -13.46 -3.78
C THR A 8 -6.11 -11.95 -4.01
N ALA A 9 -5.98 -11.16 -2.95
CA ALA A 9 -5.85 -9.71 -3.06
C ALA A 9 -4.55 -9.27 -3.75
N ILE A 10 -3.42 -9.94 -3.45
CA ILE A 10 -2.16 -9.73 -4.16
C ILE A 10 -2.33 -9.99 -5.66
N THR A 11 -3.02 -11.08 -6.02
CA THR A 11 -3.27 -11.42 -7.42
C THR A 11 -4.13 -10.37 -8.11
N LEU A 12 -5.21 -9.90 -7.46
CA LEU A 12 -6.10 -8.88 -8.00
C LEU A 12 -5.42 -7.51 -8.16
N TYR A 13 -4.58 -7.13 -7.20
CA TYR A 13 -3.74 -5.92 -7.30
C TYR A 13 -2.75 -6.03 -8.46
N ARG A 14 -2.07 -7.17 -8.60
CA ARG A 14 -1.12 -7.42 -9.69
C ARG A 14 -1.78 -7.38 -11.07
N SER A 15 -3.00 -7.88 -11.18
CA SER A 15 -3.80 -7.80 -12.42
C SER A 15 -4.31 -6.38 -12.72
N GLY A 16 -4.15 -5.42 -11.80
CA GLY A 16 -4.68 -4.06 -11.93
C GLY A 16 -6.20 -3.99 -11.79
N THR A 17 -6.83 -5.03 -11.25
CA THR A 17 -8.28 -5.08 -11.04
C THR A 17 -8.70 -4.25 -9.83
N LEU A 18 -7.86 -4.20 -8.79
CA LEU A 18 -8.12 -3.48 -7.54
C LEU A 18 -6.92 -2.58 -7.20
N THR A 19 -7.20 -1.44 -6.55
CA THR A 19 -6.19 -0.59 -5.91
C THR A 19 -5.70 -1.19 -4.59
N LEU A 20 -4.63 -0.66 -4.01
CA LEU A 20 -4.06 -1.17 -2.74
C LEU A 20 -5.12 -1.14 -1.64
N SER A 21 -5.82 -0.02 -1.46
CA SER A 21 -6.84 0.15 -0.43
C SER A 21 -8.04 -0.83 -0.60
N GLN A 22 -8.44 -1.11 -1.84
CA GLN A 22 -9.50 -2.10 -2.13
C GLN A 22 -9.04 -3.53 -1.85
N ALA A 23 -7.82 -3.88 -2.25
CA ALA A 23 -7.22 -5.17 -1.97
C ALA A 23 -7.01 -5.39 -0.46
N ALA A 24 -6.67 -4.33 0.28
CA ALA A 24 -6.44 -4.35 1.72
C ALA A 24 -7.76 -4.61 2.47
N THR A 25 -8.78 -3.80 2.17
CA THR A 25 -10.15 -3.94 2.71
C THR A 25 -10.70 -5.34 2.48
N ARG A 26 -10.53 -5.88 1.26
CA ARG A 26 -11.02 -7.22 0.90
C ARG A 26 -10.32 -8.34 1.68
N SER A 27 -9.08 -8.11 2.08
CA SER A 27 -8.28 -9.08 2.83
C SER A 27 -8.43 -8.94 4.34
N GLY A 28 -9.05 -7.85 4.81
CA GLY A 28 -9.12 -7.48 6.22
C GLY A 28 -7.79 -6.94 6.78
N PHE A 29 -6.86 -6.54 5.91
CA PHE A 29 -5.58 -5.97 6.30
C PHE A 29 -5.59 -4.46 6.09
N SER A 30 -4.71 -3.76 6.80
CA SER A 30 -4.40 -2.36 6.51
C SER A 30 -3.57 -2.25 5.23
N GLU A 31 -3.58 -1.07 4.61
CA GLU A 31 -2.80 -0.79 3.40
C GLU A 31 -1.32 -1.05 3.60
N ASP A 32 -0.75 -0.67 4.75
CA ASP A 32 0.64 -0.97 5.12
C ASP A 32 0.95 -2.48 5.19
N GLU A 33 0.09 -3.25 5.85
CA GLU A 33 0.24 -4.72 5.95
C GLU A 33 0.20 -5.37 4.55
N LEU A 34 -0.70 -4.90 3.68
CA LEU A 34 -0.75 -5.35 2.30
C LEU A 34 0.50 -4.91 1.53
N ARG A 35 1.02 -3.71 1.79
CA ARG A 35 2.24 -3.18 1.17
C ARG A 35 3.46 -4.06 1.48
N VAL A 36 3.61 -4.44 2.75
CA VAL A 36 4.65 -5.37 3.20
C VAL A 36 4.50 -6.74 2.55
N ALA A 37 3.25 -7.25 2.45
CA ALA A 37 2.98 -8.51 1.78
C ALA A 37 3.35 -8.46 0.29
N LEU A 38 2.98 -7.40 -0.44
CA LEU A 38 3.32 -7.20 -1.85
C LEU A 38 4.85 -7.18 -2.04
N GLN A 39 5.57 -6.48 -1.17
CA GLN A 39 7.03 -6.41 -1.25
C GLN A 39 7.70 -7.77 -0.98
N ARG A 40 7.21 -8.55 -0.01
CA ARG A 40 7.68 -9.94 0.21
C ARG A 40 7.41 -10.84 -0.99
N HIS A 41 6.34 -10.58 -1.73
CA HIS A 41 5.97 -11.31 -2.94
C HIS A 41 6.60 -10.75 -4.23
N GLY A 42 7.43 -9.71 -4.14
CA GLY A 42 8.10 -9.10 -5.29
C GLY A 42 7.18 -8.28 -6.21
N VAL A 43 6.01 -7.85 -5.71
CA VAL A 43 5.08 -6.99 -6.44
C VAL A 43 5.39 -5.53 -6.10
N PRO A 44 5.78 -4.69 -7.07
CA PRO A 44 6.05 -3.28 -6.82
C PRO A 44 4.75 -2.56 -6.48
N VAL A 45 4.77 -1.77 -5.41
CA VAL A 45 3.64 -0.94 -5.02
C VAL A 45 3.75 0.40 -5.74
N ARG A 46 2.70 0.79 -6.45
CA ARG A 46 2.65 2.05 -7.18
C ARG A 46 2.71 3.22 -6.18
N GLU A 47 3.56 4.19 -6.46
CA GLU A 47 3.75 5.38 -5.60
C GLU A 47 2.48 6.24 -5.51
N ASP A 48 1.62 6.23 -6.53
CA ASP A 48 0.27 6.82 -6.51
C ASP A 48 -0.66 6.25 -5.41
N ASP A 49 -0.34 5.06 -4.90
CA ASP A 49 -1.11 4.38 -3.83
C ASP A 49 -0.37 4.48 -2.48
N ALA A 50 0.69 5.29 -2.38
CA ALA A 50 1.19 5.72 -1.08
C ALA A 50 0.22 6.78 -0.54
N PRO A 51 -0.24 6.68 0.73
CA PRO A 51 -0.81 7.86 1.35
C PRO A 51 0.27 8.94 1.21
N VAL A 52 -0.13 10.10 0.69
CA VAL A 52 0.70 11.29 0.71
C VAL A 52 0.96 11.64 2.18
N THR A 53 1.85 10.90 2.84
CA THR A 53 2.58 11.40 3.97
C THR A 53 3.39 12.52 3.37
N ALA A 54 2.76 13.70 3.37
CA ALA A 54 3.37 14.96 3.16
C ALA A 54 4.63 14.93 4.01
N THR A 55 5.75 14.67 3.35
CA THR A 55 7.03 15.12 3.86
C THR A 55 6.92 16.63 3.71
N SER A 56 6.22 17.24 4.67
CA SER A 56 6.32 18.66 4.97
C SER A 56 7.78 18.81 5.36
N THR A 57 8.61 18.96 4.34
CA THR A 57 9.95 19.50 4.49
C THR A 57 9.67 20.91 4.98
N ASP A 58 9.67 20.99 6.30
CA ASP A 58 9.67 22.16 7.14
C ASP A 58 10.62 23.20 6.53
N HIS A 59 10.05 24.05 5.68
CA HIS A 59 10.66 25.29 5.25
C HIS A 59 10.23 26.35 6.28
N SER A 60 10.63 26.14 7.53
CA SER A 60 10.39 27.08 8.61
C SER A 60 11.72 27.45 9.25
N ALA A 61 11.94 28.76 9.33
CA ALA A 61 12.93 29.44 10.16
C ALA A 61 14.39 29.42 9.67
N SER A 62 14.80 30.54 9.06
CA SER A 62 15.55 31.55 9.82
C SER A 62 15.43 32.92 9.15
N ALA A 63 14.68 33.81 9.80
CA ALA A 63 14.87 35.25 9.69
C ALA A 63 15.31 35.71 11.08
N ASP A 64 16.54 36.24 11.18
CA ASP A 64 17.01 37.17 12.21
C ASP A 64 17.84 38.25 11.51
#